data_AF-A0A538CRV0-F1
#
_entry.id   AF-A0A538CRV0-F1
#
_cell.length_a   1.000
_cell.length_b   1.000
_cell.length_c   1.000
_cell.angle_alpha   90.00
_cell.angle_beta   90.00
_cell.angle_gamma   90.00
#
_symmetry.space_group_name_H-M   'P 1'
#
loop_
_entity.id
_entity.type
_entity.pdbx_description
1 polymer ?
#
loop_
_entity_poly.entity_id
_entity_poly.type
_entity_poly.pdbx_seq_one_letter_code
_entity_poly.pdbx_strand_id
1 'polypeptide(L)'
;MGAARLGREVKTLDHAWREFRANRSPKVIALAIGAALAARLALGGFTYWDAVAVVAMIVVYPFGEWAIHVYLLHARPFRLRGRRVELPSSKAHREHHERPNYLG
;
A
#
# COMPACT_ATOMS: atom_id res chain seq x y z
N MET A 1 23.27 -14.24 20.17
CA MET A 1 22.13 -14.34 19.23
C MET A 1 20.93 -13.70 19.90
N GLY A 2 20.67 -12.41 19.62
CA GLY A 2 19.56 -11.69 20.23
C GLY A 2 18.25 -12.13 19.58
N ALA A 3 17.32 -12.64 20.38
CA ALA A 3 15.96 -12.93 19.94
C ALA A 3 15.36 -11.65 19.37
N ALA A 4 15.14 -11.62 18.05
CA ALA A 4 14.36 -10.56 17.42
C ALA A 4 12.98 -10.56 18.08
N ARG A 5 12.58 -9.44 18.70
CA ARG A 5 11.27 -9.28 19.33
C ARG A 5 10.20 -9.51 18.26
N LEU A 6 9.47 -10.61 18.39
CA LEU A 6 8.48 -11.08 17.44
C LEU A 6 7.19 -10.24 17.59
N GLY A 7 6.82 -9.50 16.55
CA GLY A 7 5.47 -8.94 16.38
C GLY A 7 4.36 -10.01 16.44
N ARG A 8 3.11 -9.57 16.65
CA ARG A 8 1.94 -10.45 16.89
C ARG A 8 1.41 -11.09 15.60
N GLU A 9 1.12 -12.39 15.63
CA GLU A 9 0.47 -13.12 14.53
C GLU A 9 -1.07 -12.99 14.57
N VAL A 10 -1.71 -12.74 13.42
CA VAL A 10 -3.17 -12.67 13.26
C VAL A 10 -3.71 -13.98 12.66
N LYS A 11 -4.72 -14.59 13.31
CA LYS A 11 -5.28 -15.91 12.92
C LYS A 11 -6.80 -15.93 12.69
N THR A 12 -7.51 -14.84 13.01
CA THR A 12 -8.97 -14.74 12.85
C THR A 12 -9.37 -13.40 12.23
N LEU A 13 -10.51 -13.34 11.53
CA LEU A 13 -11.03 -12.11 10.92
C LEU A 13 -11.27 -11.02 11.97
N ASP A 14 -11.80 -11.42 13.11
CA ASP A 14 -12.05 -10.57 14.27
C ASP A 14 -10.77 -9.94 14.82
N HIS A 15 -9.69 -10.72 14.90
CA HIS A 15 -8.38 -10.23 15.31
C HIS A 15 -7.79 -9.32 14.22
N ALA A 16 -7.91 -9.69 12.94
CA ALA A 16 -7.47 -8.87 11.80
C ALA A 16 -8.16 -7.50 11.79
N TRP A 17 -9.46 -7.46 12.04
CA TRP A 17 -10.23 -6.21 12.08
C TRP A 17 -9.86 -5.32 13.26
N ARG A 18 -9.66 -5.90 14.45
CA ARG A 18 -9.18 -5.16 15.62
C ARG A 18 -7.80 -4.55 15.36
N GLU A 19 -6.91 -5.35 14.78
CA GLU A 19 -5.54 -4.94 14.49
C GLU A 19 -5.47 -3.91 13.35
N PHE A 20 -6.22 -4.11 12.27
CA PHE A 20 -6.36 -3.15 11.17
C PHE A 20 -6.81 -1.79 11.71
N ARG A 21 -7.86 -1.74 12.53
CA ARG A 21 -8.32 -0.47 13.14
C ARG A 21 -7.35 0.11 14.18
N ALA A 22 -6.50 -0.71 14.80
CA ALA A 22 -5.48 -0.22 15.72
C ALA A 22 -4.31 0.45 14.98
N ASN A 23 -3.96 -0.06 13.80
CA ASN A 23 -2.82 0.38 13.00
C ASN A 23 -2.94 1.83 12.51
N ARG A 24 -1.79 2.51 12.40
CA ARG A 24 -1.71 3.92 11.98
C ARG A 24 -2.01 4.09 10.50
N SER A 25 -1.52 3.18 9.65
CA SER A 25 -1.63 3.26 8.20
C SER A 25 -3.08 3.43 7.71
N PRO A 26 -4.06 2.57 8.08
CA PRO A 26 -5.43 2.74 7.63
C PRO A 26 -6.09 4.02 8.16
N LYS A 27 -5.72 4.50 9.35
CA LYS A 27 -6.21 5.78 9.89
C LYS A 27 -5.73 6.95 9.04
N VAL A 28 -4.44 6.97 8.70
CA VAL A 28 -3.85 8.03 7.86
C VAL A 28 -4.45 8.02 6.46
N ILE A 29 -4.60 6.84 5.85
CA ILE A 29 -5.22 6.69 4.53
C ILE A 29 -6.69 7.14 4.58
N ALA A 30 -7.47 6.69 5.55
CA ALA A 30 -8.87 7.09 5.70
C ALA A 30 -9.01 8.60 5.92
N LEU A 31 -8.15 9.20 6.75
CA LEU A 31 -8.13 10.64 6.95
C LEU A 31 -7.81 11.40 5.67
N ALA A 32 -6.80 10.95 4.91
CA ALA A 32 -6.40 11.58 3.66
C ALA A 32 -7.52 11.49 2.60
N ILE A 33 -8.15 10.31 2.45
CA ILE A 33 -9.29 10.12 1.56
C ILE A 33 -10.45 11.01 1.98
N GLY A 34 -10.79 11.02 3.28
CA GLY A 34 -11.88 11.84 3.81
C GLY A 34 -11.63 13.34 3.61
N ALA A 35 -10.40 13.81 3.84
CA ALA A 35 -10.01 15.20 3.63
C ALA A 35 -10.08 15.59 2.14
N ALA A 36 -9.55 14.74 1.25
CA ALA A 36 -9.61 14.97 -0.19
C ALA A 36 -11.05 15.00 -0.71
N LEU A 37 -11.90 14.08 -0.23
CA LEU A 37 -13.31 14.06 -0.58
C LEU A 37 -14.04 15.31 -0.07
N ALA A 38 -13.86 15.67 1.20
CA ALA A 38 -14.45 16.88 1.76
C ALA A 38 -14.02 18.15 1.00
N ALA A 39 -12.73 18.25 0.64
CA ALA A 39 -12.22 19.35 -0.18
C ALA A 39 -12.87 19.36 -1.57
N ARG A 40 -12.97 18.21 -2.24
CA ARG A 40 -13.62 18.11 -3.56
C ARG A 40 -15.10 18.50 -3.48
N LEU A 41 -15.81 18.08 -2.43
CA LEU A 41 -17.21 18.44 -2.21
C LEU A 41 -17.39 19.93 -1.94
N ALA A 42 -16.53 20.53 -1.11
CA ALA A 42 -16.58 21.95 -0.77
C ALA A 42 -16.28 22.87 -1.97
N LEU A 43 -15.37 22.45 -2.87
CA LEU A 43 -15.08 23.19 -4.11
C LEU A 43 -16.25 23.21 -5.09
N GLY A 44 -17.16 22.22 -5.03
CA GLY A 44 -18.33 22.15 -5.91
C GLY A 44 -17.97 22.07 -7.40
N GLY A 45 -18.82 22.65 -8.26
CA GLY A 45 -18.53 22.75 -9.70
C GLY A 45 -18.39 21.41 -10.43
N PHE A 46 -19.19 20.42 -10.05
CA PHE A 46 -19.15 19.10 -10.68
C PHE A 46 -19.54 19.17 -12.16
N THR A 47 -18.78 18.45 -12.97
CA THR A 47 -19.02 18.30 -14.41
C THR A 47 -18.99 16.82 -14.78
N TYR A 48 -19.40 16.49 -16.00
CA TYR A 48 -19.30 15.10 -16.47
C TYR A 48 -17.85 14.59 -16.50
N TRP A 49 -16.84 15.49 -16.56
CA TRP A 49 -15.43 15.11 -16.48
C TRP A 49 -15.04 14.50 -15.14
N ASP A 50 -15.74 14.83 -14.04
CA ASP A 50 -15.52 14.17 -12.75
C ASP A 50 -15.88 12.68 -12.83
N ALA A 51 -17.01 12.36 -13.47
CA ALA A 51 -17.42 10.99 -13.70
C ALA A 51 -16.44 10.26 -14.62
N VAL A 52 -15.97 10.92 -15.68
CA VAL A 52 -14.94 10.38 -16.58
C VAL A 52 -13.66 10.09 -15.80
N ALA A 53 -13.20 10.99 -14.92
CA ALA A 53 -12.01 10.79 -14.11
C ALA A 53 -12.16 9.59 -13.16
N VAL A 54 -13.33 9.42 -12.52
CA VAL A 54 -13.62 8.26 -11.66
C VAL A 54 -13.57 6.96 -12.47
N VAL A 55 -14.25 6.91 -13.62
CA VAL A 55 -14.26 5.72 -14.49
C VAL A 55 -12.85 5.42 -15.00
N ALA A 56 -12.11 6.44 -15.44
CA ALA A 56 -10.73 6.29 -15.87
C ALA A 56 -9.84 5.73 -14.74
N MET A 57 -10.02 6.20 -13.49
CA MET A 57 -9.28 5.66 -12.36
C MET A 57 -9.60 4.19 -12.10
N ILE A 58 -10.89 3.80 -12.14
CA ILE A 58 -11.30 2.39 -11.97
C ILE A 58 -10.65 1.50 -13.03
N VAL A 59 -10.52 1.99 -14.27
CA VAL A 59 -9.92 1.24 -15.37
C VAL A 59 -8.39 1.22 -15.28
N VAL A 60 -7.76 2.36 -15.03
CA VAL A 60 -6.29 2.51 -15.09
C VAL A 60 -5.61 1.99 -13.83
N TYR A 61 -6.21 2.20 -12.66
CA TYR A 61 -5.60 1.87 -11.38
C TYR A 61 -5.15 0.40 -11.25
N PRO A 62 -5.95 -0.61 -11.66
CA PRO A 62 -5.53 -2.01 -11.62
C PRO A 62 -4.24 -2.28 -12.40
N PHE A 63 -4.07 -1.66 -13.57
CA PHE A 63 -2.85 -1.83 -14.38
C PHE A 63 -1.65 -1.12 -13.75
N GLY A 64 -1.86 0.06 -13.15
CA GLY A 64 -0.84 0.77 -12.40
C GLY A 64 -0.39 -0.03 -11.17
N GLU A 65 -1.34 -0.57 -10.41
CA GLU A 65 -1.09 -1.43 -9.25
C GLU A 65 -0.32 -2.68 -9.67
N TRP A 66 -0.75 -3.38 -10.72
CA TRP A 66 -0.04 -4.52 -11.29
C TRP A 66 1.40 -4.17 -11.71
N ALA A 67 1.59 -3.06 -12.42
CA ALA A 67 2.92 -2.65 -12.88
C ALA A 67 3.84 -2.32 -11.69
N ILE A 68 3.33 -1.61 -10.68
CA ILE A 68 4.06 -1.37 -9.43
C ILE A 68 4.38 -2.70 -8.74
N HIS A 69 3.41 -3.61 -8.66
CA HIS A 69 3.57 -4.90 -8.01
C HIS A 69 4.68 -5.73 -8.67
N VAL A 70 4.66 -5.84 -9.99
CA VAL A 70 5.62 -6.67 -10.75
C VAL A 70 6.98 -5.98 -10.88
N TYR A 71 7.01 -4.74 -11.34
CA TYR A 71 8.25 -4.07 -11.73
C TYR A 71 8.93 -3.28 -10.61
N LEU A 72 8.19 -2.91 -9.55
CA LEU A 72 8.76 -2.21 -8.40
C LEU A 72 8.86 -3.14 -7.18
N LEU A 73 7.76 -3.79 -6.77
CA LEU A 73 7.74 -4.59 -5.54
C LEU A 73 8.42 -5.96 -5.70
N HIS A 74 8.35 -6.58 -6.88
CA HIS A 74 9.07 -7.83 -7.18
C HIS A 74 10.35 -7.65 -8.01
N ALA A 75 10.85 -6.42 -8.12
CA ALA A 75 12.12 -6.17 -8.80
C ALA A 75 13.25 -6.99 -8.15
N ARG A 76 13.97 -7.76 -8.96
CA ARG A 76 15.19 -8.45 -8.50
C ARG A 76 16.32 -7.44 -8.35
N PRO A 77 17.24 -7.63 -7.41
CA PRO A 77 18.43 -6.80 -7.33
C PRO A 77 19.20 -6.83 -8.66
N PHE A 78 19.61 -5.66 -9.13
CA PHE A 78 20.30 -5.48 -10.41
C PHE A 78 21.61 -4.71 -10.22
N ARG A 79 22.46 -4.71 -11.25
CA ARG A 79 23.72 -3.93 -11.21
C ARG A 79 23.51 -2.61 -11.93
N LEU A 80 23.88 -1.51 -11.27
CA LEU A 80 23.92 -0.18 -11.87
C LEU A 80 25.29 0.44 -11.59
N ARG A 81 26.02 0.82 -12.64
CA ARG A 81 27.40 1.37 -12.54
C ARG A 81 28.33 0.49 -11.69
N GLY A 82 28.26 -0.82 -11.88
CA GLY A 82 29.08 -1.80 -11.16
C GLY A 82 28.64 -2.08 -9.71
N ARG A 83 27.67 -1.36 -9.16
CA ARG A 83 27.14 -1.58 -7.80
C ARG A 83 25.86 -2.41 -7.85
N ARG A 84 25.70 -3.34 -6.91
CA ARG A 84 24.44 -4.06 -6.71
C ARG A 84 23.45 -3.12 -6.04
N VAL A 85 22.33 -2.86 -6.72
CA VAL A 85 21.21 -2.05 -6.23
C VAL A 85 20.04 -2.97 -5.95
N GLU A 86 19.43 -2.79 -4.79
CA GLU A 86 18.17 -3.41 -4.41
C GLU A 86 17.24 -2.30 -3.94
N LEU A 87 16.01 -2.27 -4.47
CA LEU A 87 15.05 -1.24 -4.08
C LEU A 87 14.56 -1.54 -2.66
N PRO A 88 14.47 -0.53 -1.77
CA PRO A 88 13.93 -0.71 -0.43
C PRO A 88 12.52 -1.31 -0.44
N SER A 89 11.69 -0.92 -1.41
CA SER A 89 10.34 -1.45 -1.60
C SER A 89 10.34 -2.94 -1.92
N SER A 90 11.24 -3.41 -2.80
CA SER A 90 11.29 -4.84 -3.15
C SER A 90 11.81 -5.70 -2.01
N LYS A 91 12.76 -5.18 -1.24
CA LYS A 91 13.26 -5.85 -0.03
C LYS A 91 12.14 -6.00 1.01
N ALA A 92 11.45 -4.90 1.33
CA ALA A 92 10.35 -4.91 2.29
C ALA A 92 9.19 -5.80 1.85
N HIS A 93 8.84 -5.80 0.55
CA HIS A 93 7.80 -6.69 0.01
C HIS A 93 8.16 -8.16 0.14
N ARG A 94 9.43 -8.53 -0.09
CA ARG A 94 9.89 -9.91 0.11
C ARG A 94 9.84 -10.32 1.58
N GLU A 95 10.26 -9.45 2.49
CA GLU A 95 10.15 -9.70 3.95
C GLU A 95 8.69 -9.92 4.36
N HIS A 96 7.75 -9.17 3.77
CA HIS A 96 6.31 -9.38 3.99
C HIS A 96 5.84 -10.75 3.48
N HIS A 97 6.23 -11.18 2.27
CA HIS A 97 5.90 -12.51 1.73
C HIS A 97 6.46 -13.66 2.57
N GLU A 98 7.66 -13.49 3.14
CA GLU A 98 8.26 -14.49 4.02
C GLU A 98 7.49 -14.64 5.35
N ARG A 99 6.80 -13.58 5.80
CA ARG A 99 6.08 -13.53 7.07
C ARG A 99 4.75 -12.75 6.93
N PRO A 100 3.74 -13.31 6.24
CA PRO A 100 2.52 -12.58 5.89
C PRO A 100 1.69 -12.13 7.11
N ASN A 101 1.82 -12.85 8.23
CA ASN A 101 1.09 -12.57 9.47
C ASN A 101 1.89 -11.73 10.47
N TYR A 102 3.10 -11.30 10.11
CA TYR A 102 3.96 -10.51 10.97
C TYR A 102 3.70 -9.02 10.77
N LEU A 103 3.24 -8.35 11.83
CA LEU A 103 2.83 -6.95 11.82
C LEU A 103 3.86 -6.01 12.49
N GLY A 104 5.13 -6.43 12.52
CA GLY A 104 6.20 -5.70 13.23
C GLY A 104 6.38 -4.26 12.75
#